data_AF-A0AAJ5YWE6-F1
#
_entry.id   AF-A0AAJ5YWE6-F1
#
_cell.length_a   1.000
_cell.length_b   1.000
_cell.length_c   1.000
_cell.angle_alpha   90.00
_cell.angle_beta   90.00
_cell.angle_gamma   90.00
#
_symmetry.space_group_name_H-M   'P 1'
#
loop_
_entity.id
_entity.type
_entity.pdbx_description
1 polymer ?
#
loop_
_entity_poly.entity_id
_entity_poly.type
_entity_poly.pdbx_seq_one_letter_code
_entity_poly.pdbx_strand_id
1 'polypeptide(L)'
;MSPNGGAKRMNAGGQFGNAGGSNAPVFGPSIPSSVYPKDSVKDVAESLGIMSLRDNIATALATDIEYRIRDIAQSAAKYMKHAKRSQMTTTDVDNALRQKNVEPLYGMFPPFNSGKTRGPWFRAVETQSNTPLYMIEDEEVDFDTVLEAGPRVGVGRGVGWHAHWLAIEGVQPPVPENPVFLARQAAANESGMPDAGEAVAELGSTTVKPLVKHVLSRELQLYYERLTSSIINPPSDAENGKTKAPMDDVANAKLDDYAHGSSGNTVRDAALASLRGDAGIHQLVPYLVQWVGANVTHVLRARHTDSDAQERGNIMHALHTMLDTLHALLVNPSIFIEPYLHQLMPSVLSVLLAVYTLEQERLDQFETASIALRLYAATLLAYILDHFADSYPTLKPRVVATLLQALFARIDDGTAIEASDASGSLDAKLGALIALRRLGPASFKTLLGNVRVLPPLESEKTQDAERVPLRDLGNWVQDVPKHDRSGFLSQCLVDQVRKGLQELGNAADGVPVVPAPETLDQLEEIYGRYWTQDVLQDDAAALTALLQYKPLAEHD
;
A
#
# COMPACT_ATOMS: atom_id res chain seq x y z
N MET A 1 51.14 -2.22 62.62
CA MET A 1 52.44 -2.75 63.05
C MET A 1 52.92 -3.76 62.03
N SER A 2 53.96 -3.43 61.25
CA SER A 2 54.92 -4.43 60.72
C SER A 2 55.95 -4.72 61.83
N PRO A 3 56.71 -5.83 61.81
CA PRO A 3 57.82 -6.11 60.86
C PRO A 3 57.87 -7.60 60.43
N ASN A 4 58.89 -8.16 59.75
CA ASN A 4 59.78 -7.75 58.63
C ASN A 4 60.74 -8.96 58.33
N GLY A 5 61.31 -9.05 57.13
CA GLY A 5 62.44 -9.93 56.77
C GLY A 5 62.07 -11.32 56.24
N GLY A 6 62.82 -11.94 55.33
CA GLY A 6 64.04 -11.47 54.64
C GLY A 6 64.51 -12.47 53.57
N ALA A 7 65.19 -11.99 52.54
CA ALA A 7 65.49 -12.77 51.33
C ALA A 7 66.55 -13.88 51.51
N LYS A 8 66.53 -14.87 50.60
CA LYS A 8 67.69 -15.74 50.35
C LYS A 8 67.99 -15.81 48.84
N ARG A 9 69.09 -15.16 48.44
CA ARG A 9 69.67 -15.26 47.08
C ARG A 9 70.26 -16.66 46.87
N MET A 10 70.15 -17.19 45.66
CA MET A 10 71.11 -18.17 45.14
C MET A 10 71.98 -17.48 44.08
N ASN A 11 73.29 -17.62 44.21
CA ASN A 11 74.28 -17.12 43.26
C ASN A 11 74.96 -18.30 42.54
N ALA A 12 75.61 -18.01 41.41
CA ALA A 12 76.18 -18.99 40.49
C ALA A 12 77.28 -19.88 41.09
N GLY A 13 77.40 -21.10 40.53
CA GLY A 13 78.42 -22.09 40.89
C GLY A 13 78.20 -23.42 40.15
N GLY A 14 78.28 -23.41 38.82
CA GLY A 14 78.03 -24.59 37.97
C GLY A 14 78.93 -24.58 36.73
N GLN A 15 80.01 -25.35 36.80
CA GLN A 15 81.14 -25.36 35.88
C GLN A 15 80.76 -25.79 34.45
N PHE A 16 81.30 -25.13 33.42
CA PHE A 16 81.12 -25.53 32.02
C PHE A 16 81.79 -26.89 31.74
N GLY A 17 80.97 -27.95 31.66
CA GLY A 17 81.38 -29.25 31.15
C GLY A 17 81.31 -29.28 29.63
N ASN A 18 82.46 -29.34 28.95
CA ASN A 18 82.54 -29.52 27.50
C ASN A 18 82.16 -30.98 27.15
N ALA A 19 80.99 -31.18 26.55
CA ALA A 19 80.52 -32.47 26.05
C ALA A 19 80.22 -32.36 24.55
N GLY A 20 80.74 -33.32 23.77
CA GLY A 20 80.93 -33.15 22.33
C GLY A 20 79.67 -33.27 21.47
N GLY A 21 79.74 -32.63 20.30
CA GLY A 21 79.07 -32.96 19.04
C GLY A 21 77.71 -33.68 19.08
N SER A 22 76.63 -32.91 19.17
CA SER A 22 75.39 -33.24 18.46
C SER A 22 74.62 -31.98 18.09
N ASN A 23 74.37 -31.79 16.79
CA ASN A 23 73.45 -30.75 16.30
C ASN A 23 72.01 -31.22 16.51
N ALA A 24 71.52 -31.12 17.75
CA ALA A 24 70.12 -31.34 18.09
C ALA A 24 69.45 -30.00 18.46
N PRO A 25 68.35 -29.60 17.81
CA PRO A 25 67.64 -28.38 18.19
C PRO A 25 66.94 -28.58 19.54
N VAL A 26 67.12 -27.63 20.46
CA VAL A 26 66.52 -27.66 21.83
C VAL A 26 65.03 -27.25 21.82
N PHE A 27 64.33 -27.46 20.70
CA PHE A 27 62.88 -27.25 20.55
C PHE A 27 62.28 -28.44 19.81
N GLY A 28 61.13 -28.92 20.31
CA GLY A 28 60.55 -30.22 19.93
C GLY A 28 60.06 -30.31 18.48
N PRO A 29 59.82 -31.54 17.97
CA PRO A 29 59.66 -31.85 16.55
C PRO A 29 58.28 -31.49 15.96
N SER A 30 57.58 -30.49 16.50
CA SER A 30 56.18 -30.20 16.18
C SER A 30 55.85 -28.70 16.13
N ILE A 31 56.67 -27.92 15.44
CA ILE A 31 56.26 -26.57 15.00
C ILE A 31 55.50 -26.76 13.67
N PRO A 32 54.21 -26.42 13.58
CA PRO A 32 53.48 -26.52 12.31
C PRO A 32 54.08 -25.57 11.28
N SER A 33 54.04 -25.95 10.00
CA SER A 33 54.54 -25.11 8.90
C SER A 33 53.68 -23.86 8.75
N SER A 34 54.21 -22.73 9.23
CA SER A 34 53.70 -21.38 8.96
C SER A 34 53.57 -21.13 7.45
N VAL A 35 52.46 -20.54 7.03
CA VAL A 35 52.29 -19.97 5.67
C VAL A 35 53.07 -18.66 5.54
N TYR A 36 53.27 -17.94 6.66
CA TYR A 36 54.12 -16.76 6.67
C TYR A 36 55.61 -17.17 6.48
N PRO A 37 56.33 -16.59 5.51
CA PRO A 37 57.69 -17.00 5.18
C PRO A 37 58.68 -16.67 6.29
N LYS A 38 59.51 -17.66 6.67
CA LYS A 38 60.59 -17.47 7.66
C LYS A 38 61.67 -16.48 7.19
N ASP A 39 61.81 -16.28 5.89
CA ASP A 39 62.85 -15.45 5.32
C ASP A 39 62.50 -13.96 5.46
N SER A 40 61.22 -13.56 5.33
CA SER A 40 60.79 -12.19 5.67
C SER A 40 61.00 -11.83 7.15
N VAL A 41 61.01 -12.81 8.05
CA VAL A 41 61.41 -12.59 9.46
C VAL A 41 62.91 -12.33 9.58
N LYS A 42 63.75 -12.94 8.72
CA LYS A 42 65.19 -12.67 8.66
C LYS A 42 65.47 -11.30 8.04
N ASP A 43 64.78 -10.93 6.96
CA ASP A 43 64.91 -9.62 6.31
C ASP A 43 64.64 -8.48 7.32
N VAL A 44 63.61 -8.62 8.16
CA VAL A 44 63.33 -7.67 9.25
C VAL A 44 64.42 -7.69 10.33
N ALA A 45 64.96 -8.86 10.69
CA ALA A 45 66.08 -8.95 11.64
C ALA A 45 67.37 -8.30 11.10
N GLU A 46 67.65 -8.46 9.81
CA GLU A 46 68.80 -7.84 9.14
C GLU A 46 68.67 -6.31 9.03
N SER A 47 67.47 -5.78 8.77
CA SER A 47 67.23 -4.33 8.80
C SER A 47 67.39 -3.71 10.20
N LEU A 48 67.26 -4.51 11.27
CA LEU A 48 67.59 -4.14 12.65
C LEU A 48 69.09 -4.38 13.00
N GLY A 49 69.91 -4.83 12.04
CA GLY A 49 71.34 -5.10 12.23
C GLY A 49 71.70 -6.49 12.77
N ILE A 50 70.74 -7.42 12.88
CA ILE A 50 70.96 -8.78 13.42
C ILE A 50 71.30 -9.74 12.27
N MET A 51 72.59 -9.82 11.91
CA MET A 51 73.07 -10.54 10.72
C MET A 51 72.97 -12.09 10.75
N SER A 52 72.49 -12.71 11.84
CA SER A 52 72.31 -14.17 11.89
C SER A 52 71.24 -14.62 12.90
N LEU A 53 69.98 -14.62 12.45
CA LEU A 53 68.88 -15.21 13.20
C LEU A 53 68.84 -16.74 12.98
N ARG A 54 68.81 -17.53 14.06
CA ARG A 54 68.71 -19.00 13.98
C ARG A 54 67.36 -19.41 13.39
N ASP A 55 67.35 -20.32 12.42
CA ASP A 55 66.14 -20.79 11.73
C ASP A 55 64.99 -21.21 12.66
N ASN A 56 65.27 -21.89 13.77
CA ASN A 56 64.26 -22.32 14.75
C ASN A 56 63.55 -21.14 15.45
N ILE A 57 64.20 -19.99 15.54
CA ILE A 57 63.62 -18.77 16.12
C ILE A 57 62.80 -18.05 15.05
N ALA A 58 63.30 -17.99 13.81
CA ALA A 58 62.57 -17.42 12.68
C ALA A 58 61.25 -18.16 12.40
N THR A 59 61.24 -19.49 12.45
CA THR A 59 60.01 -20.29 12.27
C THR A 59 59.02 -20.11 13.41
N ALA A 60 59.48 -20.08 14.66
CA ALA A 60 58.62 -19.82 15.82
C ALA A 60 57.99 -18.42 15.76
N LEU A 61 58.77 -17.38 15.43
CA LEU A 61 58.24 -16.02 15.29
C LEU A 61 57.24 -15.90 14.14
N ALA A 62 57.52 -16.54 12.99
CA ALA A 62 56.60 -16.59 11.85
C ALA A 62 55.23 -17.20 12.25
N THR A 63 55.21 -18.26 13.08
CA THR A 63 53.94 -18.84 13.58
C THR A 63 53.15 -17.91 14.50
N ASP A 64 53.79 -17.11 15.38
CA ASP A 64 53.04 -16.12 16.19
C ASP A 64 52.55 -14.95 15.32
N ILE A 65 53.37 -14.44 14.39
CA ILE A 65 52.96 -13.39 13.44
C ILE A 65 51.73 -13.83 12.64
N GLU A 66 51.72 -15.05 12.11
CA GLU A 66 50.56 -15.59 11.38
C GLU A 66 49.31 -15.65 12.28
N TYR A 67 49.46 -16.08 13.55
CA TYR A 67 48.38 -16.08 14.52
C TYR A 67 47.83 -14.66 14.76
N ARG A 68 48.68 -13.65 14.96
CA ARG A 68 48.26 -12.24 15.14
C ARG A 68 47.49 -11.73 13.92
N ILE A 69 47.99 -11.98 12.71
CA ILE A 69 47.34 -11.56 11.45
C ILE A 69 45.96 -12.21 11.32
N ARG A 70 45.85 -13.53 11.54
CA ARG A 70 44.57 -14.25 11.48
C ARG A 70 43.58 -13.73 12.51
N ASP A 71 44.03 -13.47 13.73
CA ASP A 71 43.19 -12.94 14.82
C ASP A 71 42.71 -11.51 14.53
N ILE A 72 43.55 -10.63 13.95
CA ILE A 72 43.14 -9.30 13.47
C ILE A 72 42.11 -9.43 12.34
N ALA A 73 42.36 -10.28 11.33
CA ALA A 73 41.45 -10.49 10.21
C ALA A 73 40.08 -11.04 10.65
N GLN A 74 40.04 -11.95 11.62
CA GLN A 74 38.80 -12.43 12.22
C GLN A 74 38.03 -11.33 12.96
N SER A 75 38.74 -10.39 13.57
CA SER A 75 38.13 -9.26 14.28
C SER A 75 37.57 -8.23 13.28
N ALA A 76 38.30 -7.91 12.22
CA ALA A 76 37.81 -7.09 11.11
C ALA A 76 36.59 -7.73 10.40
N ALA A 77 36.59 -9.05 10.21
CA ALA A 77 35.45 -9.77 9.65
C ALA A 77 34.17 -9.70 10.53
N LYS A 78 34.31 -9.52 11.85
CA LYS A 78 33.17 -9.22 12.74
C LYS A 78 32.64 -7.82 12.48
N TYR A 79 33.52 -6.80 12.41
CA TYR A 79 33.11 -5.42 12.07
C TYR A 79 32.39 -5.34 10.72
N MET A 80 32.93 -5.99 9.68
CA MET A 80 32.30 -6.10 8.36
C MET A 80 30.86 -6.68 8.43
N LYS A 81 30.67 -7.79 9.17
CA LYS A 81 29.35 -8.42 9.36
C LYS A 81 28.40 -7.54 10.18
N HIS A 82 28.87 -6.89 11.25
CA HIS A 82 28.07 -5.94 12.03
C HIS A 82 27.69 -4.69 11.23
N ALA A 83 28.53 -4.27 10.28
CA ALA A 83 28.23 -3.22 9.31
C ALA A 83 27.31 -3.67 8.16
N LYS A 84 26.82 -4.92 8.17
CA LYS A 84 25.97 -5.53 7.13
C LYS A 84 26.59 -5.51 5.72
N ARG A 85 27.92 -5.51 5.62
CA ARG A 85 28.67 -5.54 4.35
C ARG A 85 29.20 -6.93 4.04
N SER A 86 29.38 -7.23 2.75
CA SER A 86 30.03 -8.46 2.26
C SER A 86 31.51 -8.26 1.92
N GLN A 87 31.92 -7.02 1.66
CA GLN A 87 33.31 -6.64 1.39
C GLN A 87 33.92 -5.94 2.62
N MET A 88 35.12 -6.39 3.01
CA MET A 88 35.91 -5.80 4.08
C MET A 88 36.62 -4.54 3.57
N THR A 89 36.57 -3.48 4.36
CA THR A 89 37.22 -2.19 4.07
C THR A 89 38.37 -1.97 5.05
N THR A 90 39.29 -1.06 4.74
CA THR A 90 40.41 -0.73 5.63
C THR A 90 39.92 -0.22 7.00
N THR A 91 38.80 0.51 7.03
CA THR A 91 38.14 0.92 8.28
C THR A 91 37.72 -0.24 9.19
N ASP A 92 37.42 -1.43 8.65
CA ASP A 92 37.10 -2.61 9.48
C ASP A 92 38.36 -3.17 10.16
N VAL A 93 39.52 -3.04 9.50
CA VAL A 93 40.84 -3.42 10.04
C VAL A 93 41.29 -2.38 11.07
N ASP A 94 41.13 -1.09 10.81
CA ASP A 94 41.47 -0.01 11.77
C ASP A 94 40.71 -0.17 13.08
N ASN A 95 39.42 -0.51 13.01
CA ASN A 95 38.59 -0.79 14.19
C ASN A 95 39.07 -2.06 14.93
N ALA A 96 39.53 -3.09 14.22
CA ALA A 96 40.12 -4.29 14.82
C ALA A 96 41.49 -4.02 15.49
N LEU A 97 42.33 -3.14 14.93
CA LEU A 97 43.59 -2.71 15.54
C LEU A 97 43.32 -1.92 16.83
N ARG A 98 42.40 -0.95 16.77
CA ARG A 98 41.95 -0.16 17.94
C ARG A 98 41.40 -1.06 19.05
N GLN A 99 40.55 -2.03 18.73
CA GLN A 99 40.00 -2.99 19.70
C GLN A 99 41.09 -3.75 20.46
N LYS A 100 42.24 -4.00 19.82
CA LYS A 100 43.36 -4.76 20.36
C LYS A 100 44.45 -3.90 20.99
N ASN A 101 44.24 -2.57 21.03
CA ASN A 101 45.24 -1.59 21.47
C ASN A 101 46.55 -1.68 20.67
N VAL A 102 46.46 -2.04 19.39
CA VAL A 102 47.57 -1.95 18.44
C VAL A 102 47.60 -0.53 17.87
N GLU A 103 48.79 0.00 17.62
CA GLU A 103 49.01 1.33 17.07
C GLU A 103 48.30 1.49 15.71
N PRO A 104 47.57 2.61 15.45
CA PRO A 104 46.88 2.81 14.18
C PRO A 104 47.85 2.94 12.99
N LEU A 105 47.54 2.24 11.90
CA LEU A 105 48.29 2.36 10.64
C LEU A 105 47.72 3.49 9.79
N TYR A 106 48.45 4.59 9.66
CA TYR A 106 48.05 5.74 8.85
C TYR A 106 48.42 5.54 7.37
N GLY A 107 47.78 6.32 6.48
CA GLY A 107 48.04 6.30 5.02
C GLY A 107 47.24 5.25 4.22
N MET A 108 46.65 4.24 4.86
CA MET A 108 45.94 3.14 4.20
C MET A 108 44.47 3.45 3.86
N PHE A 109 44.16 4.68 3.48
CA PHE A 109 42.82 5.05 2.99
C PHE A 109 42.71 4.75 1.49
N PRO A 110 41.57 4.22 1.00
CA PRO A 110 41.36 4.07 -0.44
C PRO A 110 41.44 5.46 -1.09
N PRO A 111 42.32 5.67 -2.09
CA PRO A 111 42.54 7.00 -2.64
C PRO A 111 41.28 7.45 -3.39
N PHE A 112 40.72 8.59 -2.97
CA PHE A 112 39.56 9.24 -3.62
C PHE A 112 39.91 9.90 -4.97
N ASN A 113 40.97 9.43 -5.65
CA ASN A 113 41.37 9.95 -6.96
C ASN A 113 40.55 9.31 -8.09
N SER A 114 39.49 10.03 -8.47
CA SER A 114 38.87 10.00 -9.80
C SER A 114 38.52 8.62 -10.37
N GLY A 115 37.50 7.97 -9.78
CA GLY A 115 36.70 6.93 -10.44
C GLY A 115 37.39 5.60 -10.77
N LYS A 116 38.69 5.46 -10.50
CA LYS A 116 39.45 4.22 -10.65
C LYS A 116 40.02 3.85 -9.28
N THR A 117 39.62 2.71 -8.76
CA THR A 117 40.18 2.13 -7.53
C THR A 117 41.60 1.63 -7.77
N ARG A 118 42.56 2.55 -7.96
CA ARG A 118 43.99 2.26 -7.88
C ARG A 118 44.32 2.01 -6.40
N GLY A 119 44.27 0.75 -5.98
CA GLY A 119 44.93 0.34 -4.76
C GLY A 119 46.46 0.50 -4.88
N PRO A 120 47.22 0.31 -3.78
CA PRO A 120 48.68 0.37 -3.82
C PRO A 120 49.22 -0.62 -4.86
N TRP A 121 50.10 -0.13 -5.73
CA TRP A 121 50.75 -0.93 -6.77
C TRP A 121 52.11 -1.42 -6.27
N PHE A 122 52.35 -2.73 -6.38
CA PHE A 122 53.59 -3.36 -5.94
C PHE A 122 54.46 -3.67 -7.17
N ARG A 123 55.64 -3.08 -7.22
CA ARG A 123 56.63 -3.33 -8.28
C ARG A 123 57.63 -4.37 -7.83
N ALA A 124 57.74 -5.46 -8.59
CA ALA A 124 58.81 -6.44 -8.40
C ALA A 124 60.14 -5.88 -8.91
N VAL A 125 61.18 -6.00 -8.08
CA VAL A 125 62.57 -5.66 -8.39
C VAL A 125 63.40 -6.92 -8.21
N GLU A 126 64.11 -7.32 -9.26
CA GLU A 126 65.00 -8.48 -9.21
C GLU A 126 66.28 -8.13 -8.45
N THR A 127 66.63 -8.95 -7.45
CA THR A 127 67.84 -8.77 -6.63
C THR A 127 68.94 -9.74 -7.07
N GLN A 128 70.20 -9.45 -6.72
CA GLN A 128 71.35 -10.31 -7.05
C GLN A 128 71.27 -11.71 -6.40
N SER A 129 70.44 -11.89 -5.37
CA SER A 129 70.15 -13.17 -4.71
C SER A 129 68.99 -13.94 -5.38
N ASN A 130 68.53 -13.51 -6.55
CA ASN A 130 67.48 -14.14 -7.36
C ASN A 130 66.13 -14.30 -6.62
N THR A 131 65.91 -13.48 -5.59
CA THR A 131 64.67 -13.43 -4.80
C THR A 131 63.94 -12.12 -5.13
N PRO A 132 62.66 -12.15 -5.55
CA PRO A 132 61.94 -10.94 -5.95
C PRO A 132 61.64 -10.05 -4.74
N LEU A 133 62.16 -8.82 -4.74
CA LEU A 133 61.81 -7.81 -3.75
C LEU A 133 60.63 -7.00 -4.28
N TYR A 134 59.55 -6.90 -3.50
CA TYR A 134 58.39 -6.09 -3.87
C TYR A 134 58.46 -4.73 -3.18
N MET A 135 58.57 -3.66 -3.96
CA MET A 135 58.56 -2.28 -3.47
C MET A 135 57.22 -1.61 -3.80
N ILE A 136 56.74 -0.76 -2.89
CA ILE A 136 55.60 0.12 -3.16
C ILE A 136 56.13 1.30 -3.98
N GLU A 137 55.54 1.53 -5.15
CA GLU A 137 55.86 2.67 -6.00
C GLU A 137 55.08 3.90 -5.49
N ASP A 138 55.80 4.90 -4.99
CA ASP A 138 55.26 6.16 -4.50
C ASP A 138 55.68 7.26 -5.48
N GLU A 139 54.71 7.84 -6.20
CA GLU A 139 54.97 8.90 -7.19
C GLU A 139 55.02 10.25 -6.45
N GLU A 140 56.18 10.91 -6.44
CA GLU A 140 56.32 12.26 -5.88
C GLU A 140 55.42 13.25 -6.65
N VAL A 141 54.45 13.85 -5.96
CA VAL A 141 53.52 14.84 -6.54
C VAL A 141 53.90 16.24 -6.08
N ASP A 142 54.01 17.16 -7.03
CA ASP A 142 54.28 18.57 -6.75
C ASP A 142 53.09 19.26 -6.05
N PHE A 143 53.38 20.05 -5.02
CA PHE A 143 52.36 20.70 -4.20
C PHE A 143 51.54 21.73 -4.97
N ASP A 144 52.17 22.47 -5.90
CA ASP A 144 51.46 23.46 -6.72
C ASP A 144 50.42 22.78 -7.61
N THR A 145 50.73 21.59 -8.14
CA THR A 145 49.79 20.76 -8.90
C THR A 145 48.59 20.32 -8.05
N VAL A 146 48.80 19.98 -6.76
CA VAL A 146 47.72 19.59 -5.84
C VAL A 146 46.87 20.80 -5.41
N LEU A 147 47.45 21.99 -5.31
CA LEU A 147 46.73 23.22 -4.97
C LEU A 147 45.87 23.73 -6.13
N GLU A 148 46.37 23.69 -7.36
CA GLU A 148 45.64 24.16 -8.56
C GLU A 148 44.64 23.13 -9.09
N ALA A 149 45.04 21.85 -9.19
CA ALA A 149 44.25 20.77 -9.78
C ALA A 149 43.69 19.77 -8.74
N GLY A 150 43.65 20.18 -7.47
CA GLY A 150 43.24 19.34 -6.34
C GLY A 150 41.89 18.64 -6.53
N PRO A 151 41.75 17.37 -6.11
CA PRO A 151 40.54 16.57 -6.34
C PRO A 151 39.33 17.18 -5.64
N ARG A 152 38.39 17.72 -6.43
CA ARG A 152 37.13 18.25 -5.92
C ARG A 152 36.24 17.10 -5.46
N VAL A 153 35.94 17.05 -4.17
CA VAL A 153 35.03 16.05 -3.59
C VAL A 153 33.62 16.31 -4.09
N GLY A 154 33.14 15.46 -5.00
CA GLY A 154 31.75 15.46 -5.43
C GLY A 154 30.85 15.02 -4.29
N VAL A 155 30.04 15.94 -3.73
CA VAL A 155 29.01 15.58 -2.76
C VAL A 155 27.92 14.80 -3.49
N GLY A 156 27.84 13.50 -3.20
CA GLY A 156 26.80 12.63 -3.75
C GLY A 156 25.39 13.09 -3.35
N ARG A 157 24.37 12.64 -4.08
CA ARG A 157 22.98 12.80 -3.62
C ARG A 157 22.82 12.10 -2.27
N GLY A 158 22.16 12.77 -1.33
CA GLY A 158 21.93 12.23 0.01
C GLY A 158 21.10 10.93 0.00
N VAL A 159 21.02 10.28 1.16
CA VAL A 159 20.26 9.03 1.30
C VAL A 159 18.77 9.30 1.12
N GLY A 160 18.19 8.77 0.04
CA GLY A 160 16.75 8.65 -0.17
C GLY A 160 16.33 7.18 -0.14
N TRP A 161 15.06 6.93 0.16
CA TRP A 161 14.45 5.61 0.06
C TRP A 161 13.32 5.63 -0.98
N HIS A 162 13.08 4.49 -1.60
CA HIS A 162 11.99 4.28 -2.55
C HIS A 162 11.33 2.94 -2.22
N ALA A 163 10.03 2.94 -1.98
CA ALA A 163 9.25 1.76 -1.61
C ALA A 163 8.42 1.28 -2.80
N HIS A 164 8.39 -0.03 -3.03
CA HIS A 164 7.60 -0.70 -4.05
C HIS A 164 7.08 -2.04 -3.49
N TRP A 165 6.07 -2.62 -4.15
CA TRP A 165 5.51 -3.91 -3.78
C TRP A 165 6.40 -5.07 -4.26
N LEU A 166 7.11 -5.72 -3.33
CA LEU A 166 7.92 -6.92 -3.64
C LEU A 166 7.06 -8.17 -3.92
N ALA A 167 5.91 -8.28 -3.26
CA ALA A 167 4.96 -9.38 -3.43
C ALA A 167 3.54 -8.96 -3.03
N ILE A 168 2.54 -9.54 -3.70
CA ILE A 168 1.10 -9.46 -3.38
C ILE A 168 0.61 -10.92 -3.43
N GLU A 169 -0.05 -11.41 -2.37
CA GLU A 169 -0.48 -12.82 -2.27
C GLU A 169 0.63 -13.87 -2.54
N GLY A 170 1.88 -13.54 -2.16
CA GLY A 170 3.05 -14.38 -2.40
C GLY A 170 3.57 -14.40 -3.84
N VAL A 171 2.92 -13.69 -4.77
CA VAL A 171 3.36 -13.51 -6.15
C VAL A 171 4.08 -12.18 -6.29
N GLN A 172 5.25 -12.16 -6.94
CA GLN A 172 5.98 -10.92 -7.20
C GLN A 172 5.34 -10.18 -8.39
N PRO A 173 4.83 -8.94 -8.22
CA PRO A 173 4.25 -8.20 -9.34
C PRO A 173 5.34 -7.77 -10.33
N PRO A 174 5.03 -7.71 -11.64
CA PRO A 174 5.97 -7.25 -12.66
C PRO A 174 6.10 -5.72 -12.60
N VAL A 175 7.02 -5.25 -11.76
CA VAL A 175 7.35 -3.82 -11.54
C VAL A 175 8.86 -3.69 -11.82
N PRO A 176 9.37 -2.62 -12.46
CA PRO A 176 10.78 -2.50 -12.85
C PRO A 176 11.82 -2.74 -11.74
N GLU A 177 11.49 -2.50 -10.47
CA GLU A 177 12.37 -2.75 -9.32
C GLU A 177 12.45 -4.25 -8.95
N ASN A 178 11.46 -5.06 -9.33
CA ASN A 178 11.40 -6.48 -9.00
C ASN A 178 12.21 -7.33 -10.00
N PRO A 179 13.06 -8.27 -9.53
CA PRO A 179 13.85 -9.12 -10.42
C PRO A 179 12.98 -10.17 -11.10
N VAL A 180 12.82 -10.05 -12.43
CA VAL A 180 12.19 -11.10 -13.26
C VAL A 180 12.89 -12.44 -13.04
N PHE A 181 12.13 -13.51 -12.82
CA PHE A 181 12.68 -14.82 -12.42
C PHE A 181 13.71 -15.38 -13.43
N LEU A 182 13.53 -15.09 -14.72
CA LEU A 182 14.48 -15.43 -15.79
C LEU A 182 15.85 -14.76 -15.58
N ALA A 183 15.88 -13.49 -15.17
CA ALA A 183 17.13 -12.79 -14.86
C ALA A 183 17.84 -13.39 -13.63
N ARG A 184 17.11 -14.03 -12.70
CA ARG A 184 17.72 -14.72 -11.55
C ARG A 184 18.38 -16.04 -11.92
N GLN A 185 17.84 -16.78 -12.91
CA GLN A 185 18.52 -17.93 -13.51
C GLN A 185 19.70 -17.50 -14.39
N ALA A 186 19.55 -16.41 -15.16
CA ALA A 186 20.64 -15.86 -15.98
C ALA A 186 21.77 -15.23 -15.14
N ALA A 187 21.48 -14.66 -13.96
CA ALA A 187 22.51 -14.15 -13.05
C ALA A 187 23.20 -15.25 -12.22
N ALA A 188 22.56 -16.40 -12.04
CA ALA A 188 23.18 -17.57 -11.40
C ALA A 188 24.10 -18.36 -12.35
N ASN A 189 23.85 -18.28 -13.66
CA ASN A 189 24.69 -18.86 -14.70
C ASN A 189 25.51 -17.75 -15.37
N GLU A 190 26.78 -17.57 -14.98
CA GLU A 190 27.67 -16.57 -15.59
C GLU A 190 27.93 -16.80 -17.09
N SER A 191 27.01 -16.39 -17.97
CA SER A 191 27.25 -16.05 -19.39
C SER A 191 25.95 -15.64 -20.12
N GLY A 192 25.76 -14.33 -20.32
CA GLY A 192 24.75 -13.80 -21.25
C GLY A 192 23.75 -12.83 -20.61
N MET A 193 23.92 -11.53 -20.90
CA MET A 193 22.87 -10.53 -20.70
C MET A 193 21.98 -10.50 -21.96
N PRO A 194 20.66 -10.79 -21.87
CA PRO A 194 19.71 -10.32 -22.85
C PRO A 194 19.32 -8.86 -22.56
N ASP A 195 18.92 -8.13 -23.60
CA ASP A 195 18.63 -6.69 -23.53
C ASP A 195 17.35 -6.42 -22.71
N ALA A 196 17.39 -5.38 -21.87
CA ALA A 196 16.30 -5.01 -20.98
C ALA A 196 15.13 -4.31 -21.70
N GLY A 197 15.29 -3.90 -22.96
CA GLY A 197 14.27 -3.17 -23.70
C GLY A 197 13.02 -3.99 -24.08
N GLU A 198 13.18 -5.29 -24.39
CA GLU A 198 12.12 -6.08 -25.02
C GLU A 198 11.07 -6.59 -24.00
N ALA A 199 11.49 -6.85 -22.76
CA ALA A 199 10.59 -7.30 -21.68
C ALA A 199 9.60 -6.22 -21.19
N VAL A 200 9.87 -4.94 -21.44
CA VAL A 200 9.03 -3.82 -20.97
C VAL A 200 7.78 -3.66 -21.84
N ALA A 201 7.83 -4.10 -23.11
CA ALA A 201 6.71 -3.95 -24.05
C ALA A 201 5.50 -4.86 -23.75
N GLU A 202 5.72 -6.06 -23.19
CA GLU A 202 4.63 -6.98 -22.82
C GLU A 202 3.95 -6.66 -21.48
N LEU A 203 4.51 -5.77 -20.64
CA LEU A 203 3.93 -5.41 -19.34
C LEU A 203 2.62 -4.61 -19.44
N GLY A 204 2.36 -3.95 -20.58
CA GLY A 204 1.27 -2.97 -20.72
C GLY A 204 -0.16 -3.51 -20.73
N SER A 205 -0.37 -4.83 -20.86
CA SER A 205 -1.71 -5.41 -21.03
C SER A 205 -1.96 -6.73 -20.28
N THR A 206 -1.16 -7.04 -19.25
CA THR A 206 -1.45 -8.19 -18.39
C THR A 206 -2.58 -7.88 -17.41
N THR A 207 -3.81 -8.15 -17.89
CA THR A 207 -5.00 -8.29 -17.03
C THR A 207 -4.67 -9.04 -15.73
N VAL A 208 -5.19 -8.55 -14.60
CA VAL A 208 -5.14 -9.27 -13.32
C VAL A 208 -6.03 -10.50 -13.42
N LYS A 209 -5.52 -11.53 -14.09
CA LYS A 209 -6.04 -12.88 -14.03
C LYS A 209 -5.92 -13.28 -12.54
N PRO A 210 -6.99 -13.70 -11.86
CA PRO A 210 -6.88 -14.17 -10.48
C PRO A 210 -6.02 -15.44 -10.46
N LEU A 211 -4.71 -15.26 -10.26
CA LEU A 211 -3.67 -16.23 -10.59
C LEU A 211 -3.18 -17.02 -9.38
N VAL A 212 -4.06 -17.26 -8.41
CA VAL A 212 -3.93 -18.40 -7.51
C VAL A 212 -5.33 -18.99 -7.32
N LYS A 213 -5.54 -20.23 -7.81
CA LYS A 213 -6.55 -21.08 -7.16
C LYS A 213 -5.95 -21.43 -5.81
N HIS A 214 -6.34 -20.73 -4.74
CA HIS A 214 -5.81 -21.04 -3.40
C HIS A 214 -6.06 -22.53 -3.15
N VAL A 215 -5.04 -23.22 -2.64
CA VAL A 215 -5.13 -24.65 -2.33
C VAL A 215 -5.88 -24.78 -1.00
N LEU A 216 -7.18 -24.54 -1.06
CA LEU A 216 -8.10 -24.55 0.07
C LEU A 216 -8.11 -25.94 0.71
N SER A 217 -7.80 -26.02 2.00
CA SER A 217 -7.89 -27.27 2.76
C SER A 217 -9.34 -27.79 2.80
N ARG A 218 -9.52 -29.09 3.06
CA ARG A 218 -10.88 -29.66 3.15
C ARG A 218 -11.70 -29.01 4.27
N GLU A 219 -11.06 -28.64 5.36
CA GLU A 219 -11.69 -27.93 6.48
C GLU A 219 -12.11 -26.51 6.09
N LEU A 220 -11.26 -25.78 5.37
CA LEU A 220 -11.54 -24.42 4.92
C LEU A 220 -12.66 -24.38 3.86
N GLN A 221 -12.75 -25.41 3.01
CA GLN A 221 -13.89 -25.62 2.09
C GLN A 221 -15.19 -25.87 2.87
N LEU A 222 -15.16 -26.75 3.88
CA LEU A 222 -16.34 -27.05 4.71
C LEU A 222 -16.77 -25.84 5.56
N TYR A 223 -15.82 -25.03 6.02
CA TYR A 223 -16.10 -23.76 6.68
C TYR A 223 -16.80 -22.79 5.71
N TYR A 224 -16.26 -22.60 4.50
CA TYR A 224 -16.88 -21.77 3.46
C TYR A 224 -18.30 -22.24 3.08
N GLU A 225 -18.52 -23.54 2.92
CA GLU A 225 -19.83 -24.13 2.62
C GLU A 225 -20.84 -23.89 3.76
N ARG A 226 -20.43 -24.10 5.02
CA ARG A 226 -21.26 -23.82 6.21
C ARG A 226 -21.54 -22.33 6.39
N LEU A 227 -20.55 -21.48 6.12
CA LEU A 227 -20.66 -20.03 6.22
C LEU A 227 -21.66 -19.50 5.20
N THR A 228 -21.46 -19.80 3.92
CA THR A 228 -22.32 -19.33 2.81
C THR A 228 -23.76 -19.84 2.93
N SER A 229 -23.96 -21.09 3.36
CA SER A 229 -25.30 -21.63 3.64
C SER A 229 -25.96 -20.95 4.85
N SER A 230 -25.25 -20.74 5.96
CA SER A 230 -25.77 -20.05 7.15
C SER A 230 -26.15 -18.59 6.90
N ILE A 231 -25.48 -17.93 5.95
CA ILE A 231 -25.76 -16.54 5.58
C ILE A 231 -27.06 -16.45 4.74
N ILE A 232 -27.19 -17.28 3.70
CA ILE A 232 -28.37 -17.25 2.81
C ILE A 232 -29.59 -17.89 3.52
N ASN A 233 -29.46 -19.15 3.93
CA ASN A 233 -30.54 -19.99 4.47
C ASN A 233 -30.20 -20.45 5.89
N PRO A 234 -30.26 -19.56 6.91
CA PRO A 234 -30.07 -19.97 8.29
C PRO A 234 -31.19 -20.94 8.72
N PRO A 235 -30.90 -21.92 9.58
CA PRO A 235 -31.91 -22.88 10.03
C PRO A 235 -33.04 -22.19 10.81
N SER A 236 -34.26 -22.63 10.55
CA SER A 236 -35.51 -22.09 11.14
C SER A 236 -35.66 -22.36 12.64
N ASP A 237 -34.83 -23.23 13.20
CA ASP A 237 -34.88 -23.64 14.61
C ASP A 237 -34.07 -22.71 15.53
N ALA A 238 -33.39 -21.70 14.97
CA ALA A 238 -32.68 -20.68 15.74
C ALA A 238 -33.68 -19.73 16.43
N GLU A 239 -33.47 -19.44 17.72
CA GLU A 239 -34.29 -18.46 18.43
C GLU A 239 -34.29 -17.11 17.70
N ASN A 240 -35.47 -16.65 17.28
CA ASN A 240 -35.64 -15.30 16.73
C ASN A 240 -35.37 -14.30 17.85
N GLY A 241 -34.14 -13.80 17.92
CA GLY A 241 -33.78 -12.66 18.75
C GLY A 241 -34.71 -11.49 18.42
N LYS A 242 -35.11 -10.73 19.44
CA LYS A 242 -35.97 -9.55 19.23
C LYS A 242 -35.28 -8.61 18.23
N THR A 243 -35.82 -8.54 17.01
CA THR A 243 -35.45 -7.49 16.06
C THR A 243 -35.69 -6.16 16.76
N LYS A 244 -34.61 -5.40 16.99
CA LYS A 244 -34.76 -3.98 17.27
C LYS A 244 -35.47 -3.38 16.06
N ALA A 245 -36.48 -2.57 16.31
CA ALA A 245 -37.19 -1.86 15.25
C ALA A 245 -36.20 -1.09 14.37
N PRO A 246 -36.50 -0.85 13.07
CA PRO A 246 -35.67 0.00 12.24
C PRO A 246 -35.43 1.33 12.96
N MET A 247 -34.15 1.71 13.06
CA MET A 247 -33.65 2.86 13.81
C MET A 247 -34.46 4.12 13.47
N ASP A 248 -35.01 4.82 14.47
CA ASP A 248 -35.83 6.04 14.23
C ASP A 248 -35.05 7.15 13.49
N ASP A 249 -33.71 7.09 13.49
CA ASP A 249 -32.79 8.04 12.84
C ASP A 249 -31.85 7.37 11.78
N VAL A 250 -32.39 6.55 10.86
CA VAL A 250 -31.61 5.95 9.74
C VAL A 250 -30.78 6.98 8.96
N ALA A 251 -31.25 8.24 8.91
CA ALA A 251 -30.58 9.33 8.19
C ALA A 251 -29.25 9.79 8.81
N ASN A 252 -28.91 9.42 10.05
CA ASN A 252 -27.65 9.80 10.73
C ASN A 252 -26.89 8.63 11.37
N ALA A 253 -27.33 7.38 11.15
CA ALA A 253 -26.66 6.19 11.64
C ALA A 253 -25.18 6.11 11.19
N LYS A 254 -24.29 5.80 12.14
CA LYS A 254 -22.87 5.50 11.87
C LYS A 254 -22.73 4.05 11.42
N LEU A 255 -21.60 3.72 10.78
CA LEU A 255 -21.36 2.37 10.30
C LEU A 255 -21.41 1.32 11.44
N ASP A 256 -20.88 1.65 12.61
CA ASP A 256 -20.90 0.80 13.81
C ASP A 256 -22.32 0.45 14.28
N ASP A 257 -23.31 1.33 14.07
CA ASP A 257 -24.69 1.08 14.47
C ASP A 257 -25.30 -0.08 13.68
N TYR A 258 -24.97 -0.18 12.39
CA TYR A 258 -25.34 -1.31 11.54
C TYR A 258 -24.60 -2.60 11.94
N ALA A 259 -23.39 -2.51 12.48
CA ALA A 259 -22.66 -3.69 12.97
C ALA A 259 -23.36 -4.36 14.18
N HIS A 260 -24.13 -3.60 14.95
CA HIS A 260 -24.85 -4.05 16.14
C HIS A 260 -26.34 -4.38 15.91
N GLY A 261 -26.84 -4.22 14.68
CA GLY A 261 -28.14 -4.76 14.27
C GLY A 261 -28.10 -6.29 14.26
N SER A 262 -28.94 -6.94 15.08
CA SER A 262 -29.17 -8.38 14.94
C SER A 262 -30.01 -8.64 13.69
N SER A 263 -29.61 -9.59 12.85
CA SER A 263 -30.38 -9.98 11.66
C SER A 263 -31.66 -10.76 11.99
N GLY A 264 -32.02 -10.86 13.27
CA GLY A 264 -33.12 -11.68 13.79
C GLY A 264 -32.76 -13.16 13.91
N ASN A 265 -31.59 -13.61 13.45
CA ASN A 265 -31.17 -15.01 13.52
C ASN A 265 -29.76 -15.17 14.10
N THR A 266 -29.67 -15.87 15.24
CA THR A 266 -28.42 -16.05 16.00
C THR A 266 -27.33 -16.79 15.22
N VAL A 267 -27.69 -17.68 14.29
CA VAL A 267 -26.71 -18.42 13.47
C VAL A 267 -26.09 -17.53 12.41
N ARG A 268 -26.87 -16.63 11.79
CA ARG A 268 -26.34 -15.62 10.85
C ARG A 268 -25.48 -14.60 11.59
N ASP A 269 -25.93 -14.11 12.75
CA ASP A 269 -25.18 -13.16 13.55
C ASP A 269 -23.83 -13.75 14.03
N ALA A 270 -23.80 -15.04 14.39
CA ALA A 270 -22.57 -15.76 14.70
C ALA A 270 -21.65 -15.95 13.48
N ALA A 271 -22.19 -16.24 12.30
CA ALA A 271 -21.43 -16.32 11.04
C ALA A 271 -20.78 -14.97 10.67
N LEU A 272 -21.52 -13.86 10.82
CA LEU A 272 -21.01 -12.51 10.60
C LEU A 272 -19.95 -12.11 11.65
N ALA A 273 -20.14 -12.49 12.92
CA ALA A 273 -19.13 -12.29 13.95
C ALA A 273 -17.83 -13.08 13.68
N SER A 274 -17.95 -14.31 13.15
CA SER A 274 -16.80 -15.12 12.70
C SER A 274 -16.02 -14.41 11.59
N LEU A 275 -16.72 -13.85 10.58
CA LEU A 275 -16.09 -13.06 9.51
C LEU A 275 -15.35 -11.80 9.99
N ARG A 276 -15.86 -11.14 11.05
CA ARG A 276 -15.25 -9.94 11.63
C ARG A 276 -13.97 -10.22 12.42
N GLY A 277 -13.84 -11.41 13.02
CA GLY A 277 -12.78 -11.72 13.99
C GLY A 277 -11.78 -12.81 13.58
N ASP A 278 -12.10 -13.66 12.62
CA ASP A 278 -11.21 -14.77 12.23
C ASP A 278 -10.08 -14.30 11.30
N ALA A 279 -8.84 -14.70 11.64
CA ALA A 279 -7.63 -14.44 10.85
C ALA A 279 -7.30 -15.55 9.85
N GLY A 280 -7.92 -16.73 9.97
CA GLY A 280 -7.69 -17.86 9.07
C GLY A 280 -8.32 -17.71 7.68
N ILE A 281 -9.23 -16.74 7.50
CA ILE A 281 -10.07 -16.64 6.30
C ILE A 281 -9.42 -15.93 5.11
N HIS A 282 -8.17 -15.47 5.21
CA HIS A 282 -7.46 -14.74 4.15
C HIS A 282 -7.54 -15.42 2.77
N GLN A 283 -7.30 -16.74 2.71
CA GLN A 283 -7.40 -17.53 1.47
C GLN A 283 -8.82 -17.66 0.89
N LEU A 284 -9.86 -17.36 1.69
CA LEU A 284 -11.26 -17.37 1.27
C LEU A 284 -11.75 -16.00 0.76
N VAL A 285 -11.05 -14.91 1.07
CA VAL A 285 -11.46 -13.53 0.71
C VAL A 285 -11.79 -13.37 -0.78
N PRO A 286 -10.97 -13.86 -1.75
CA PRO A 286 -11.31 -13.73 -3.17
C PRO A 286 -12.63 -14.42 -3.53
N TYR A 287 -12.86 -15.61 -2.96
CA TYR A 287 -14.06 -16.41 -3.20
C TYR A 287 -15.29 -15.77 -2.55
N LEU A 288 -15.15 -15.21 -1.34
CA LEU A 288 -16.22 -14.50 -0.65
C LEU A 288 -16.61 -13.22 -1.40
N VAL A 289 -15.64 -12.39 -1.83
CA VAL A 289 -15.92 -11.18 -2.61
C VAL A 289 -16.57 -11.53 -3.95
N GLN A 290 -16.09 -12.57 -4.64
CA GLN A 290 -16.72 -13.05 -5.88
C GLN A 290 -18.13 -13.60 -5.64
N TRP A 291 -18.35 -14.34 -4.57
CA TRP A 291 -19.65 -14.91 -4.20
C TRP A 291 -20.67 -13.83 -3.84
N VAL A 292 -20.28 -12.80 -3.08
CA VAL A 292 -21.15 -11.65 -2.82
C VAL A 292 -21.49 -10.93 -4.13
N GLY A 293 -20.51 -10.61 -4.97
CA GLY A 293 -20.77 -9.92 -6.25
C GLY A 293 -21.68 -10.72 -7.19
N ALA A 294 -21.51 -12.05 -7.24
CA ALA A 294 -22.38 -12.96 -8.00
C ALA A 294 -23.79 -13.01 -7.41
N ASN A 295 -23.94 -13.10 -6.09
CA ASN A 295 -25.24 -13.11 -5.41
C ASN A 295 -25.99 -11.80 -5.57
N VAL A 296 -25.33 -10.65 -5.40
CA VAL A 296 -25.92 -9.32 -5.65
C VAL A 296 -26.44 -9.24 -7.09
N THR A 297 -25.64 -9.66 -8.07
CA THR A 297 -26.04 -9.68 -9.49
C THR A 297 -27.21 -10.63 -9.74
N HIS A 298 -27.21 -11.82 -9.13
CA HIS A 298 -28.27 -12.81 -9.27
C HIS A 298 -29.59 -12.33 -8.64
N VAL A 299 -29.54 -11.79 -7.43
CA VAL A 299 -30.69 -11.25 -6.70
C VAL A 299 -31.31 -10.06 -7.44
N LEU A 300 -30.49 -9.19 -8.04
CA LEU A 300 -30.97 -8.09 -8.88
C LEU A 300 -31.54 -8.56 -10.25
N ARG A 301 -31.05 -9.69 -10.80
CA ARG A 301 -31.53 -10.26 -12.07
C ARG A 301 -32.77 -11.16 -11.94
N ALA A 302 -32.97 -11.79 -10.78
CA ALA A 302 -34.15 -12.62 -10.48
C ALA A 302 -35.49 -11.85 -10.54
N ARG A 303 -35.42 -10.52 -10.66
CA ARG A 303 -36.51 -9.56 -10.94
C ARG A 303 -37.49 -9.96 -12.06
N HIS A 304 -37.11 -10.84 -12.99
CA HIS A 304 -37.89 -11.15 -14.21
C HIS A 304 -38.81 -12.38 -14.14
N THR A 305 -38.97 -13.02 -12.98
CA THR A 305 -39.94 -14.13 -12.81
C THR A 305 -41.09 -13.70 -11.90
N ASP A 306 -42.32 -13.81 -12.41
CA ASP A 306 -43.55 -13.33 -11.77
C ASP A 306 -44.03 -14.24 -10.61
N SER A 307 -43.35 -14.16 -9.47
CA SER A 307 -43.79 -14.82 -8.23
C SER A 307 -43.72 -13.91 -7.00
N ASP A 308 -44.82 -13.96 -6.24
CA ASP A 308 -45.11 -13.54 -4.87
C ASP A 308 -44.32 -12.38 -4.20
N ALA A 309 -45.09 -11.44 -3.63
CA ALA A 309 -44.57 -10.33 -2.81
C ALA A 309 -43.70 -10.78 -1.61
N GLN A 310 -43.85 -12.03 -1.15
CA GLN A 310 -43.02 -12.62 -0.09
C GLN A 310 -41.57 -12.84 -0.56
N GLU A 311 -41.36 -13.23 -1.82
CA GLU A 311 -40.02 -13.44 -2.38
C GLU A 311 -39.26 -12.11 -2.53
N ARG A 312 -39.97 -11.02 -2.82
CA ARG A 312 -39.40 -9.66 -2.90
C ARG A 312 -38.97 -9.11 -1.53
N GLY A 313 -39.62 -9.50 -0.44
CA GLY A 313 -39.13 -9.25 0.92
C GLY A 313 -37.81 -9.97 1.21
N ASN A 314 -37.70 -11.22 0.76
CA ASN A 314 -36.48 -12.02 0.88
C ASN A 314 -35.32 -11.42 0.05
N ILE A 315 -35.59 -10.81 -1.11
CA ILE A 315 -34.61 -10.07 -1.92
C ILE A 315 -33.96 -8.93 -1.13
N MET A 316 -34.76 -8.08 -0.48
CA MET A 316 -34.22 -6.95 0.31
C MET A 316 -33.41 -7.45 1.51
N HIS A 317 -33.90 -8.48 2.20
CA HIS A 317 -33.17 -9.12 3.29
C HIS A 317 -31.84 -9.74 2.83
N ALA A 318 -31.83 -10.37 1.65
CA ALA A 318 -30.63 -10.93 1.06
C ALA A 318 -29.61 -9.85 0.69
N LEU A 319 -30.02 -8.74 0.08
CA LEU A 319 -29.12 -7.61 -0.24
C LEU A 319 -28.55 -6.95 1.02
N HIS A 320 -29.37 -6.76 2.06
CA HIS A 320 -28.90 -6.27 3.36
C HIS A 320 -27.84 -7.22 3.95
N THR A 321 -28.15 -8.52 3.96
CA THR A 321 -27.22 -9.58 4.40
C THR A 321 -25.92 -9.60 3.58
N MET A 322 -25.98 -9.35 2.27
CA MET A 322 -24.77 -9.23 1.43
C MET A 322 -23.92 -8.02 1.85
N LEU A 323 -24.53 -6.85 2.09
CA LEU A 323 -23.81 -5.69 2.61
C LEU A 323 -23.20 -5.98 4.00
N ASP A 324 -23.90 -6.69 4.88
CA ASP A 324 -23.38 -7.12 6.18
C ASP A 324 -22.14 -8.02 6.05
N THR A 325 -22.09 -8.91 5.05
CA THR A 325 -20.89 -9.72 4.80
C THR A 325 -19.72 -8.89 4.28
N LEU A 326 -19.96 -7.87 3.44
CA LEU A 326 -18.90 -6.95 2.99
C LEU A 326 -18.39 -6.09 4.14
N HIS A 327 -19.31 -5.54 4.94
CA HIS A 327 -19.00 -4.78 6.14
C HIS A 327 -18.22 -5.63 7.16
N ALA A 328 -18.62 -6.89 7.37
CA ALA A 328 -17.90 -7.82 8.24
C ALA A 328 -16.46 -8.08 7.77
N LEU A 329 -16.23 -8.21 6.46
CA LEU A 329 -14.89 -8.36 5.87
C LEU A 329 -14.06 -7.07 5.94
N LEU A 330 -14.68 -5.90 5.83
CA LEU A 330 -14.02 -4.58 5.85
C LEU A 330 -13.64 -4.08 7.25
N VAL A 331 -14.29 -4.59 8.30
CA VAL A 331 -13.98 -4.28 9.70
C VAL A 331 -12.89 -5.21 10.27
N ASN A 332 -12.63 -6.35 9.63
CA ASN A 332 -11.66 -7.34 10.15
C ASN A 332 -10.20 -6.82 10.01
N PRO A 333 -9.49 -6.54 11.12
CA PRO A 333 -8.16 -5.95 11.09
C PRO A 333 -7.05 -6.94 10.68
N SER A 334 -7.36 -8.23 10.58
CA SER A 334 -6.40 -9.28 10.24
C SER A 334 -6.31 -9.58 8.74
N ILE A 335 -7.16 -8.95 7.93
CA ILE A 335 -7.28 -9.20 6.49
C ILE A 335 -6.75 -8.01 5.69
N PHE A 336 -5.87 -8.28 4.72
CA PHE A 336 -5.43 -7.27 3.76
C PHE A 336 -6.41 -7.19 2.58
N ILE A 337 -7.46 -6.37 2.73
CA ILE A 337 -8.56 -6.26 1.74
C ILE A 337 -8.22 -5.35 0.54
N GLU A 338 -7.16 -4.53 0.62
CA GLU A 338 -6.76 -3.55 -0.41
C GLU A 338 -6.71 -4.11 -1.85
N PRO A 339 -6.13 -5.31 -2.12
CA PRO A 339 -6.08 -5.86 -3.47
C PRO A 339 -7.47 -6.09 -4.09
N TYR A 340 -8.49 -6.33 -3.27
CA TYR A 340 -9.84 -6.69 -3.69
C TYR A 340 -10.82 -5.52 -3.74
N LEU A 341 -10.40 -4.30 -3.34
CA LEU A 341 -11.26 -3.10 -3.35
C LEU A 341 -11.91 -2.87 -4.72
N HIS A 342 -11.14 -3.02 -5.81
CA HIS A 342 -11.64 -2.84 -7.17
C HIS A 342 -12.74 -3.85 -7.57
N GLN A 343 -12.80 -5.01 -6.93
CA GLN A 343 -13.82 -6.05 -7.14
C GLN A 343 -15.01 -5.90 -6.17
N LEU A 344 -14.76 -5.40 -4.94
CA LEU A 344 -15.79 -5.15 -3.93
C LEU A 344 -16.66 -3.94 -4.31
N MET A 345 -16.05 -2.85 -4.78
CA MET A 345 -16.73 -1.57 -5.05
C MET A 345 -17.88 -1.64 -6.06
N PRO A 346 -17.79 -2.36 -7.20
CA PRO A 346 -18.93 -2.56 -8.09
C PRO A 346 -20.13 -3.18 -7.38
N SER A 347 -19.93 -4.12 -6.47
CA SER A 347 -21.01 -4.75 -5.68
C SER A 347 -21.81 -3.71 -4.88
N VAL A 348 -21.11 -2.80 -4.19
CA VAL A 348 -21.73 -1.75 -3.37
C VAL A 348 -22.42 -0.71 -4.25
N LEU A 349 -21.78 -0.30 -5.35
CA LEU A 349 -22.36 0.64 -6.33
C LEU A 349 -23.60 0.06 -7.03
N SER A 350 -23.62 -1.24 -7.35
CA SER A 350 -24.79 -1.90 -7.94
C SER A 350 -25.97 -1.96 -6.98
N VAL A 351 -25.76 -2.17 -5.68
CA VAL A 351 -26.86 -2.09 -4.68
C VAL A 351 -27.34 -0.65 -4.52
N LEU A 352 -26.42 0.32 -4.46
CA LEU A 352 -26.75 1.75 -4.33
C LEU A 352 -27.60 2.28 -5.50
N LEU A 353 -27.21 1.94 -6.74
CA LEU A 353 -27.82 2.44 -7.97
C LEU A 353 -28.94 1.51 -8.51
N ALA A 354 -29.34 0.49 -7.76
CA ALA A 354 -30.38 -0.45 -8.18
C ALA A 354 -31.76 0.19 -8.29
N VAL A 355 -32.55 -0.31 -9.24
CA VAL A 355 -33.95 0.03 -9.48
C VAL A 355 -34.83 -1.06 -8.86
N TYR A 356 -35.64 -0.70 -7.86
CA TYR A 356 -36.47 -1.64 -7.13
C TYR A 356 -37.95 -1.46 -7.51
N THR A 357 -38.38 -2.04 -8.62
CA THR A 357 -39.78 -1.92 -9.08
C THR A 357 -40.76 -2.75 -8.24
N LEU A 358 -41.86 -2.13 -7.85
CA LEU A 358 -43.03 -2.75 -7.23
C LEU A 358 -44.33 -2.43 -7.99
N GLU A 359 -45.30 -3.34 -7.85
CA GLU A 359 -46.72 -3.13 -8.11
C GLU A 359 -47.46 -2.72 -6.81
N GLN A 360 -48.67 -2.18 -6.95
CA GLN A 360 -49.11 -0.99 -6.18
C GLN A 360 -49.53 -1.16 -4.71
N GLU A 361 -49.53 -2.35 -4.10
CA GLU A 361 -50.32 -2.59 -2.87
C GLU A 361 -49.58 -2.53 -1.51
N ARG A 362 -48.25 -2.41 -1.48
CA ARG A 362 -47.45 -2.33 -0.21
C ARG A 362 -46.23 -1.39 -0.31
N LEU A 363 -46.46 -0.16 -0.76
CA LEU A 363 -45.39 0.79 -1.11
C LEU A 363 -44.56 1.26 0.10
N ASP A 364 -45.17 1.94 1.09
CA ASP A 364 -44.48 2.74 2.11
C ASP A 364 -43.38 1.99 2.88
N GLN A 365 -43.67 0.77 3.36
CA GLN A 365 -42.72 -0.03 4.16
C GLN A 365 -41.54 -0.52 3.33
N PHE A 366 -41.77 -0.88 2.06
CA PHE A 366 -40.74 -1.37 1.15
C PHE A 366 -39.88 -0.23 0.62
N GLU A 367 -40.47 0.92 0.33
CA GLU A 367 -39.73 2.12 -0.09
C GLU A 367 -38.84 2.65 1.05
N THR A 368 -39.35 2.65 2.29
CA THR A 368 -38.54 2.93 3.49
C THR A 368 -37.36 1.95 3.62
N ALA A 369 -37.60 0.64 3.44
CA ALA A 369 -36.54 -0.37 3.48
C ALA A 369 -35.52 -0.21 2.33
N SER A 370 -35.97 0.17 1.14
CA SER A 370 -35.12 0.46 -0.01
C SER A 370 -34.23 1.68 0.21
N ILE A 371 -34.77 2.76 0.80
CA ILE A 371 -33.99 3.94 1.19
C ILE A 371 -32.99 3.59 2.30
N ALA A 372 -33.38 2.78 3.30
CA ALA A 372 -32.47 2.31 4.34
C ALA A 372 -31.31 1.47 3.79
N LEU A 373 -31.57 0.61 2.81
CA LEU A 373 -30.55 -0.19 2.12
C LEU A 373 -29.56 0.68 1.34
N ARG A 374 -30.05 1.72 0.64
CA ARG A 374 -29.19 2.70 -0.05
C ARG A 374 -28.37 3.54 0.93
N LEU A 375 -28.95 3.95 2.06
CA LEU A 375 -28.22 4.65 3.12
C LEU A 375 -27.08 3.78 3.68
N TYR A 376 -27.33 2.49 3.92
CA TYR A 376 -26.29 1.56 4.38
C TYR A 376 -25.18 1.40 3.33
N ALA A 377 -25.53 1.15 2.06
CA ALA A 377 -24.55 1.08 0.96
C ALA A 377 -23.73 2.37 0.82
N ALA A 378 -24.35 3.55 0.97
CA ALA A 378 -23.67 4.84 0.95
C ALA A 378 -22.74 5.05 2.17
N THR A 379 -23.13 4.61 3.37
CA THR A 379 -22.24 4.67 4.55
C THR A 379 -21.05 3.72 4.42
N LEU A 380 -21.25 2.52 3.87
CA LEU A 380 -20.17 1.58 3.59
C LEU A 380 -19.21 2.11 2.52
N LEU A 381 -19.75 2.74 1.47
CA LEU A 381 -18.98 3.40 0.42
C LEU A 381 -18.14 4.57 0.99
N ALA A 382 -18.71 5.38 1.88
CA ALA A 382 -17.99 6.46 2.55
C ALA A 382 -16.84 5.91 3.42
N TYR A 383 -17.09 4.87 4.23
CA TYR A 383 -16.05 4.22 5.04
C TYR A 383 -14.89 3.67 4.21
N ILE A 384 -15.18 3.01 3.08
CA ILE A 384 -14.14 2.52 2.16
C ILE A 384 -13.32 3.70 1.61
N LEU A 385 -13.97 4.81 1.26
CA LEU A 385 -13.28 5.99 0.75
C LEU A 385 -12.42 6.66 1.82
N ASP A 386 -12.92 6.84 3.04
CA ASP A 386 -12.18 7.51 4.10
C ASP A 386 -11.00 6.66 4.62
N HIS A 387 -11.13 5.32 4.67
CA HIS A 387 -10.05 4.43 5.09
C HIS A 387 -8.95 4.24 4.02
N PHE A 388 -9.28 4.31 2.73
CA PHE A 388 -8.35 3.98 1.64
C PHE A 388 -7.99 5.16 0.71
N ALA A 389 -8.48 6.38 0.96
CA ALA A 389 -8.15 7.57 0.15
C ALA A 389 -6.65 7.90 0.13
N ASP A 390 -5.96 7.77 1.27
CA ASP A 390 -4.54 8.09 1.41
C ASP A 390 -3.65 7.14 0.58
N SER A 391 -3.97 5.84 0.59
CA SER A 391 -3.30 4.82 -0.23
C SER A 391 -3.65 4.93 -1.72
N TYR A 392 -4.88 5.34 -2.04
CA TYR A 392 -5.42 5.34 -3.41
C TYR A 392 -6.08 6.69 -3.78
N PRO A 393 -5.29 7.73 -4.11
CA PRO A 393 -5.82 9.07 -4.41
C PRO A 393 -6.72 9.10 -5.67
N THR A 394 -6.65 8.09 -6.54
CA THR A 394 -7.52 7.96 -7.73
C THR A 394 -8.88 7.34 -7.42
N LEU A 395 -9.09 6.76 -6.22
CA LEU A 395 -10.33 6.06 -5.87
C LEU A 395 -11.51 7.03 -5.74
N LYS A 396 -11.34 8.09 -4.94
CA LYS A 396 -12.40 9.09 -4.69
C LYS A 396 -12.86 9.81 -5.96
N PRO A 397 -11.97 10.32 -6.85
CA PRO A 397 -12.37 10.90 -8.13
C PRO A 397 -13.14 9.93 -9.03
N ARG A 398 -12.72 8.65 -9.10
CA ARG A 398 -13.41 7.63 -9.92
C ARG A 398 -14.82 7.35 -9.43
N VAL A 399 -15.02 7.19 -8.12
CA VAL A 399 -16.35 6.98 -7.54
C VAL A 399 -17.26 8.18 -7.78
N VAL A 400 -16.78 9.40 -7.53
CA VAL A 400 -17.56 10.63 -7.78
C VAL A 400 -17.94 10.73 -9.26
N ALA A 401 -17.02 10.44 -10.19
CA ALA A 401 -17.32 10.41 -11.62
C ALA A 401 -18.40 9.37 -11.98
N THR A 402 -18.35 8.16 -11.40
CA THR A 402 -19.39 7.13 -11.62
C THR A 402 -20.76 7.55 -11.07
N LEU A 403 -20.81 8.21 -9.90
CA LEU A 403 -22.06 8.71 -9.31
C LEU A 403 -22.64 9.88 -10.12
N LEU A 404 -21.80 10.81 -10.60
CA LEU A 404 -22.22 11.89 -11.49
C LEU A 404 -22.73 11.34 -12.83
N GLN A 405 -22.06 10.35 -13.42
CA GLN A 405 -22.52 9.70 -14.66
C GLN A 405 -23.89 9.03 -14.47
N ALA A 406 -24.12 8.36 -13.33
CA ALA A 406 -25.43 7.78 -12.99
C ALA A 406 -26.53 8.84 -12.78
N LEU A 407 -26.17 10.05 -12.34
CA LEU A 407 -27.09 11.18 -12.19
C LEU A 407 -27.53 11.77 -13.54
N PHE A 408 -26.60 11.84 -14.50
CA PHE A 408 -26.77 12.47 -15.81
C PHE A 408 -27.46 11.62 -16.88
N ALA A 409 -27.62 10.33 -16.67
CA ALA A 409 -28.42 9.47 -17.55
C ALA A 409 -29.95 9.74 -17.39
N ARG A 410 -30.72 9.82 -18.49
CA ARG A 410 -32.21 9.95 -18.51
C ARG A 410 -32.88 8.56 -18.45
N ILE A 411 -34.14 8.36 -18.82
CA ILE A 411 -34.73 7.03 -19.09
C ILE A 411 -35.94 7.27 -20.03
N ASP A 412 -36.38 6.36 -20.91
CA ASP A 412 -35.98 4.97 -21.21
C ASP A 412 -37.12 3.98 -20.89
N ASP A 413 -38.36 4.30 -21.25
CA ASP A 413 -39.62 3.76 -20.68
C ASP A 413 -40.00 2.32 -21.12
N GLY A 414 -39.01 1.47 -21.39
CA GLY A 414 -39.22 0.02 -21.50
C GLY A 414 -39.74 -0.50 -22.86
N THR A 415 -39.72 0.31 -23.92
CA THR A 415 -39.98 -0.15 -25.30
C THR A 415 -38.73 -0.65 -26.04
N ALA A 416 -37.55 -0.53 -25.44
CA ALA A 416 -36.27 -0.86 -26.07
C ALA A 416 -35.83 -2.32 -25.88
N ILE A 417 -35.15 -2.86 -26.90
CA ILE A 417 -34.76 -4.27 -27.01
C ILE A 417 -33.25 -4.47 -26.75
N GLU A 418 -32.45 -3.40 -26.83
CA GLU A 418 -30.99 -3.45 -26.70
C GLU A 418 -30.49 -2.61 -25.51
N ALA A 419 -29.28 -2.94 -25.01
CA ALA A 419 -28.75 -2.38 -23.77
C ALA A 419 -28.22 -0.93 -23.88
N SER A 420 -28.20 -0.36 -25.08
CA SER A 420 -27.82 1.03 -25.37
C SER A 420 -28.89 2.04 -24.94
N ASP A 421 -30.17 1.69 -25.06
CA ASP A 421 -31.31 2.56 -24.72
C ASP A 421 -31.55 2.63 -23.19
N ALA A 422 -30.83 1.81 -22.40
CA ALA A 422 -30.99 1.68 -20.95
C ALA A 422 -30.31 2.82 -20.16
N SER A 423 -30.94 3.98 -20.14
CA SER A 423 -30.48 5.14 -19.37
C SER A 423 -30.98 5.09 -17.88
N GLY A 424 -30.45 5.95 -17.00
CA GLY A 424 -30.69 5.97 -15.54
C GLY A 424 -32.06 6.43 -14.97
N SER A 425 -32.64 5.55 -14.14
CA SER A 425 -33.92 5.67 -13.40
C SER A 425 -33.90 6.62 -12.19
N LEU A 426 -35.09 7.08 -11.74
CA LEU A 426 -35.31 7.86 -10.49
C LEU A 426 -34.66 7.21 -9.27
N ASP A 427 -34.79 5.88 -9.16
CA ASP A 427 -34.19 5.05 -8.11
C ASP A 427 -32.65 5.17 -8.08
N ALA A 428 -32.01 5.20 -9.25
CA ALA A 428 -30.56 5.33 -9.39
C ALA A 428 -30.08 6.76 -9.09
N LYS A 429 -30.83 7.78 -9.52
CA LYS A 429 -30.57 9.20 -9.22
C LYS A 429 -30.64 9.50 -7.72
N LEU A 430 -31.64 8.93 -7.04
CA LEU A 430 -31.76 9.00 -5.57
C LEU A 430 -30.56 8.34 -4.89
N GLY A 431 -30.16 7.14 -5.32
CA GLY A 431 -28.96 6.46 -4.81
C GLY A 431 -27.67 7.27 -5.00
N ALA A 432 -27.48 7.84 -6.20
CA ALA A 432 -26.33 8.69 -6.51
C ALA A 432 -26.24 9.92 -5.60
N LEU A 433 -27.36 10.62 -5.35
CA LEU A 433 -27.41 11.78 -4.47
C LEU A 433 -27.18 11.43 -3.00
N ILE A 434 -27.78 10.34 -2.51
CA ILE A 434 -27.55 9.85 -1.13
C ILE A 434 -26.05 9.59 -0.91
N ALA A 435 -25.37 8.96 -1.87
CA ALA A 435 -23.93 8.75 -1.77
C ALA A 435 -23.13 10.05 -1.88
N LEU A 436 -23.40 10.92 -2.86
CA LEU A 436 -22.65 12.18 -3.01
C LEU A 436 -22.75 13.08 -1.77
N ARG A 437 -23.89 13.08 -1.07
CA ARG A 437 -24.05 13.74 0.24
C ARG A 437 -23.22 13.05 1.33
N ARG A 438 -23.28 11.72 1.43
CA ARG A 438 -22.50 10.93 2.42
C ARG A 438 -20.98 11.00 2.22
N LEU A 439 -20.51 11.20 0.99
CA LEU A 439 -19.08 11.39 0.65
C LEU A 439 -18.52 12.76 1.12
N GLY A 440 -19.36 13.62 1.71
CA GLY A 440 -18.99 14.89 2.33
C GLY A 440 -19.16 16.12 1.43
N PRO A 441 -19.08 17.33 2.01
CA PRO A 441 -19.45 18.58 1.33
C PRO A 441 -18.58 18.88 0.11
N ALA A 442 -17.30 18.48 0.10
CA ALA A 442 -16.43 18.64 -1.06
C ALA A 442 -16.88 17.79 -2.28
N SER A 443 -17.48 16.61 -2.04
CA SER A 443 -18.06 15.78 -3.09
C SER A 443 -19.40 16.33 -3.55
N PHE A 444 -20.27 16.75 -2.63
CA PHE A 444 -21.56 17.37 -2.96
C PHE A 444 -21.39 18.71 -3.71
N LYS A 445 -20.34 19.49 -3.41
CA LYS A 445 -19.97 20.72 -4.14
C LYS A 445 -19.83 20.50 -5.65
N THR A 446 -19.45 19.30 -6.11
CA THR A 446 -19.34 19.02 -7.55
C THR A 446 -20.68 19.14 -8.30
N LEU A 447 -21.82 19.09 -7.60
CA LEU A 447 -23.16 19.31 -8.16
C LEU A 447 -23.47 20.78 -8.49
N LEU A 448 -22.71 21.71 -7.91
CA LEU A 448 -22.90 23.16 -8.04
C LEU A 448 -22.02 23.81 -9.11
N GLY A 449 -20.94 23.14 -9.49
CA GLY A 449 -20.02 23.60 -10.54
C GLY A 449 -20.34 23.03 -11.90
N ASN A 450 -19.67 23.55 -12.92
CA ASN A 450 -19.74 23.06 -14.28
C ASN A 450 -19.05 21.69 -14.36
N VAL A 451 -19.80 20.63 -14.71
CA VAL A 451 -19.26 19.29 -14.91
C VAL A 451 -19.18 19.00 -16.41
N ARG A 452 -17.97 18.73 -16.90
CA ARG A 452 -17.77 18.19 -18.25
C ARG A 452 -18.05 16.69 -18.21
N VAL A 453 -19.19 16.29 -18.77
CA VAL A 453 -19.62 14.90 -18.89
C VAL A 453 -19.18 14.37 -20.26
N LEU A 454 -18.56 13.18 -20.30
CA LEU A 454 -18.31 12.48 -21.56
C LEU A 454 -19.65 12.25 -22.29
N PRO A 455 -19.79 12.64 -23.56
CA PRO A 455 -21.05 12.46 -24.28
C PRO A 455 -21.41 10.97 -24.37
N PRO A 456 -22.70 10.61 -24.26
CA PRO A 456 -23.13 9.24 -24.54
C PRO A 456 -22.85 8.91 -26.01
N LEU A 457 -22.45 7.65 -26.25
CA LEU A 457 -21.87 7.11 -27.49
C LEU A 457 -22.70 7.28 -28.78
N GLU A 458 -23.92 7.81 -28.69
CA GLU A 458 -24.91 7.86 -29.78
C GLU A 458 -25.34 9.29 -30.14
N SER A 459 -24.60 10.32 -29.71
CA SER A 459 -24.95 11.73 -29.97
C SER A 459 -23.82 12.54 -30.62
N GLU A 460 -23.51 12.26 -31.90
CA GLU A 460 -22.48 12.95 -32.72
C GLU A 460 -22.67 14.48 -32.92
N LYS A 461 -23.65 15.12 -32.27
CA LYS A 461 -24.02 16.53 -32.52
C LYS A 461 -24.29 17.39 -31.28
N THR A 462 -23.81 17.00 -30.10
CA THR A 462 -23.76 17.91 -28.95
C THR A 462 -22.32 18.24 -28.63
N GLN A 463 -21.89 19.45 -29.00
CA GLN A 463 -20.61 20.03 -28.58
C GLN A 463 -20.51 20.06 -27.05
N ASP A 464 -19.29 20.21 -26.52
CA ASP A 464 -18.93 20.19 -25.09
C ASP A 464 -19.70 21.22 -24.24
N ALA A 465 -20.97 20.95 -23.98
CA ALA A 465 -21.83 21.77 -23.16
C ALA A 465 -21.49 21.50 -21.70
N GLU A 466 -20.85 22.47 -21.06
CA GLU A 466 -20.69 22.48 -19.61
C GLU A 466 -22.07 22.50 -18.95
N ARG A 467 -22.43 21.41 -18.27
CA ARG A 467 -23.74 21.30 -17.60
C ARG A 467 -23.58 21.48 -16.11
N VAL A 468 -24.52 22.20 -15.51
CA VAL A 468 -24.68 22.31 -14.07
C VAL A 468 -25.59 21.16 -13.63
N PRO A 469 -25.08 20.15 -12.88
CA PRO A 469 -25.86 18.96 -12.50
C PRO A 469 -27.18 19.28 -11.81
N LEU A 470 -27.18 20.30 -10.93
CA LEU A 470 -28.38 20.74 -10.21
C LEU A 470 -29.48 21.28 -11.14
N ARG A 471 -29.12 22.00 -12.21
CA ARG A 471 -30.09 22.59 -13.16
C ARG A 471 -30.79 21.51 -13.98
N ASP A 472 -30.03 20.57 -14.54
CA ASP A 472 -30.56 19.44 -15.30
C ASP A 472 -31.51 18.60 -14.42
N LEU A 473 -31.18 18.45 -13.13
CA LEU A 473 -32.03 17.74 -12.19
C LEU A 473 -33.32 18.50 -11.89
N GLY A 474 -33.27 19.83 -11.72
CA GLY A 474 -34.45 20.65 -11.47
C GLY A 474 -35.46 20.58 -12.61
N ASN A 475 -34.99 20.72 -13.86
CA ASN A 475 -35.82 20.55 -15.05
C ASN A 475 -36.43 19.13 -15.08
N TRP A 476 -35.63 18.09 -14.84
CA TRP A 476 -36.10 16.71 -14.87
C TRP A 476 -37.14 16.40 -13.78
N VAL A 477 -37.01 16.95 -12.57
CA VAL A 477 -38.02 16.78 -11.51
C VAL A 477 -39.34 17.49 -11.84
N GLN A 478 -39.30 18.59 -12.59
CA GLN A 478 -40.52 19.22 -13.13
C GLN A 478 -41.20 18.35 -14.21
N ASP A 479 -40.43 17.62 -15.02
CA ASP A 479 -40.93 16.74 -16.09
C ASP A 479 -41.51 15.40 -15.59
N VAL A 480 -41.18 14.96 -14.36
CA VAL A 480 -41.61 13.64 -13.83
C VAL A 480 -43.12 13.63 -13.52
N PRO A 481 -43.90 12.65 -14.03
CA PRO A 481 -45.33 12.54 -13.73
C PRO A 481 -45.57 12.17 -12.25
N LYS A 482 -46.42 12.97 -11.60
CA LYS A 482 -46.78 12.85 -10.17
C LYS A 482 -47.76 11.70 -9.89
N HIS A 483 -47.38 10.47 -10.22
CA HIS A 483 -47.99 9.26 -9.65
C HIS A 483 -47.47 9.04 -8.23
N ASP A 484 -48.29 8.48 -7.30
CA ASP A 484 -47.98 8.40 -5.86
C ASP A 484 -46.52 8.02 -5.55
N ARG A 485 -46.03 6.93 -6.14
CA ARG A 485 -44.64 6.44 -6.00
C ARG A 485 -43.57 7.38 -6.56
N SER A 486 -43.75 7.87 -7.79
CA SER A 486 -42.81 8.81 -8.43
C SER A 486 -42.79 10.16 -7.70
N GLY A 487 -43.95 10.58 -7.17
CA GLY A 487 -44.11 11.72 -6.27
C GLY A 487 -43.31 11.55 -4.98
N PHE A 488 -43.50 10.45 -4.25
CA PHE A 488 -42.75 10.18 -3.02
C PHE A 488 -41.24 10.16 -3.24
N LEU A 489 -40.77 9.45 -4.27
CA LEU A 489 -39.35 9.37 -4.59
C LEU A 489 -38.76 10.72 -5.06
N SER A 490 -39.50 11.53 -5.82
CA SER A 490 -39.06 12.88 -6.20
C SER A 490 -39.01 13.82 -4.99
N GLN A 491 -39.96 13.74 -4.06
CA GLN A 491 -39.92 14.48 -2.79
C GLN A 491 -38.73 14.05 -1.92
N CYS A 492 -38.46 12.76 -1.79
CA CYS A 492 -37.28 12.24 -1.11
C CYS A 492 -35.98 12.77 -1.73
N LEU A 493 -35.91 12.83 -3.07
CA LEU A 493 -34.77 13.38 -3.80
C LEU A 493 -34.57 14.87 -3.47
N VAL A 494 -35.64 15.67 -3.56
CA VAL A 494 -35.64 17.10 -3.20
C VAL A 494 -35.17 17.31 -1.76
N ASP A 495 -35.62 16.49 -0.81
CA ASP A 495 -35.18 16.57 0.58
C ASP A 495 -33.70 16.19 0.78
N GLN A 496 -33.14 15.26 -0.01
CA GLN A 496 -31.70 14.99 0.01
C GLN A 496 -30.89 16.16 -0.53
N VAL A 497 -31.37 16.82 -1.61
CA VAL A 497 -30.72 18.01 -2.17
C VAL A 497 -30.78 19.18 -1.18
N ARG A 498 -31.96 19.47 -0.61
CA ARG A 498 -32.15 20.49 0.44
C ARG A 498 -31.19 20.27 1.61
N LYS A 499 -31.14 19.07 2.18
CA LYS A 499 -30.26 18.74 3.31
C LYS A 499 -28.78 18.83 2.95
N GLY A 500 -28.38 18.40 1.74
CA GLY A 500 -27.01 18.56 1.25
C GLY A 500 -26.60 20.02 1.08
N LEU A 501 -27.50 20.89 0.59
CA LEU A 501 -27.26 22.33 0.50
C LEU A 501 -27.21 23.02 1.87
N GLN A 502 -28.06 22.61 2.83
CA GLN A 502 -27.98 23.08 4.21
C GLN A 502 -26.66 22.70 4.88
N GLU A 503 -26.21 21.44 4.73
CA GLU A 503 -24.91 20.97 5.23
C GLU A 503 -23.75 21.77 4.62
N LEU A 504 -23.82 22.07 3.32
CA LEU A 504 -22.78 22.79 2.59
C LEU A 504 -22.77 24.30 2.93
N GLY A 505 -23.94 24.90 3.20
CA GLY A 505 -24.07 26.27 3.69
C GLY A 505 -23.62 26.44 5.14
N ASN A 506 -23.90 25.45 6.01
CA ASN A 506 -23.44 25.44 7.40
C ASN A 506 -21.92 25.15 7.52
N ALA A 507 -21.34 24.45 6.54
CA ALA A 507 -19.90 24.15 6.49
C ALA A 507 -19.04 25.32 5.99
N ALA A 508 -19.66 26.38 5.48
CA ALA A 508 -18.99 27.63 5.18
C ALA A 508 -19.15 28.59 6.35
N ASP A 509 -18.06 29.21 6.82
CA ASP A 509 -17.99 30.06 8.02
C ASP A 509 -18.73 31.43 7.90
N GLY A 510 -19.74 31.53 7.03
CA GLY A 510 -20.57 32.72 6.84
C GLY A 510 -21.87 32.66 7.64
N VAL A 511 -22.31 33.82 8.16
CA VAL A 511 -23.68 33.98 8.65
C VAL A 511 -24.65 33.71 7.50
N PRO A 512 -25.76 32.96 7.69
CA PRO A 512 -26.75 32.76 6.64
C PRO A 512 -27.35 34.12 6.23
N VAL A 513 -27.12 34.51 4.98
CA VAL A 513 -27.58 35.79 4.42
C VAL A 513 -28.80 35.54 3.56
N VAL A 514 -29.89 36.25 3.81
CA VAL A 514 -31.03 36.28 2.88
C VAL A 514 -30.58 37.00 1.61
N PRO A 515 -30.59 36.35 0.43
CA PRO A 515 -30.10 36.94 -0.81
C PRO A 515 -30.88 38.21 -1.19
N ALA A 516 -30.18 39.19 -1.76
CA ALA A 516 -30.82 40.35 -2.38
C ALA A 516 -31.57 39.91 -3.66
N PRO A 517 -32.67 40.58 -4.06
CA PRO A 517 -33.46 40.19 -5.23
C PRO A 517 -32.62 40.08 -6.52
N GLU A 518 -31.71 41.01 -6.76
CA GLU A 518 -30.78 40.98 -7.91
C GLU A 518 -29.87 39.74 -7.94
N THR A 519 -29.58 39.15 -6.77
CA THR A 519 -28.79 37.91 -6.68
C THR A 519 -29.65 36.65 -6.84
N LEU A 520 -30.95 36.72 -6.56
CA LEU A 520 -31.88 35.62 -6.85
C LEU A 520 -32.07 35.43 -8.36
N ASP A 521 -32.20 36.53 -9.12
CA ASP A 521 -32.31 36.48 -10.59
C ASP A 521 -31.09 35.80 -11.23
N GLN A 522 -29.88 36.05 -10.71
CA GLN A 522 -28.64 35.41 -11.18
C GLN A 522 -28.56 33.93 -10.80
N LEU A 523 -29.12 33.52 -9.65
CA LEU A 523 -29.21 32.12 -9.26
C LEU A 523 -30.26 31.36 -10.09
N GLU A 524 -31.37 32.02 -10.45
CA GLU A 524 -32.37 31.48 -11.38
C GLU A 524 -31.79 31.16 -12.75
N GLU A 525 -30.93 32.03 -13.28
CA GLU A 525 -30.30 31.83 -14.59
C GLU A 525 -29.33 30.64 -14.60
N ILE A 526 -28.62 30.39 -13.50
CA ILE A 526 -27.60 29.34 -13.39
C ILE A 526 -28.21 27.99 -12.97
N TYR A 527 -29.01 27.96 -11.90
CA TYR A 527 -29.51 26.74 -11.29
C TYR A 527 -30.96 26.40 -11.66
N GLY A 528 -31.72 27.34 -12.24
CA GLY A 528 -33.11 27.15 -12.67
C GLY A 528 -34.13 27.47 -11.58
N ARG A 529 -35.31 27.95 -12.02
CA ARG A 529 -36.40 28.44 -11.17
C ARG A 529 -36.93 27.44 -10.15
N TYR A 530 -36.89 26.14 -10.47
CA TYR A 530 -37.40 25.10 -9.58
C TYR A 530 -36.77 25.16 -8.19
N TRP A 531 -35.44 25.30 -8.12
CA TRP A 531 -34.74 25.29 -6.84
C TRP A 531 -34.92 26.60 -6.08
N THR A 532 -34.79 27.75 -6.76
CA THR A 532 -34.87 29.07 -6.13
C THR A 532 -36.28 29.48 -5.74
N GLN A 533 -37.30 29.14 -6.54
CA GLN A 533 -38.69 29.54 -6.32
C GLN A 533 -39.59 28.43 -5.76
N ASP A 534 -39.45 27.16 -6.13
CA ASP A 534 -40.40 26.12 -5.69
C ASP A 534 -39.93 25.36 -4.43
N VAL A 535 -38.62 25.33 -4.15
CA VAL A 535 -38.03 24.43 -3.13
C VAL A 535 -37.31 25.16 -1.98
N LEU A 536 -36.54 26.21 -2.26
CA LEU A 536 -35.59 26.80 -1.30
C LEU A 536 -35.97 28.21 -0.80
N GLN A 537 -37.18 28.72 -1.10
CA GLN A 537 -37.61 30.07 -0.69
C GLN A 537 -37.43 30.35 0.82
N ASP A 538 -37.73 29.36 1.67
CA ASP A 538 -37.66 29.49 3.13
C ASP A 538 -36.28 29.14 3.72
N ASP A 539 -35.33 28.66 2.90
CA ASP A 539 -34.13 27.94 3.35
C ASP A 539 -32.84 28.78 3.20
N ALA A 540 -32.67 29.79 4.07
CA ALA A 540 -31.58 30.76 4.00
C ALA A 540 -30.15 30.15 3.98
N ALA A 541 -29.94 29.01 4.64
CA ALA A 541 -28.65 28.31 4.63
C ALA A 541 -28.34 27.68 3.26
N ALA A 542 -29.34 27.09 2.58
CA ALA A 542 -29.17 26.51 1.26
C ALA A 542 -28.97 27.60 0.18
N LEU A 543 -29.68 28.72 0.28
CA LEU A 543 -29.47 29.89 -0.58
C LEU A 543 -28.06 30.49 -0.40
N THR A 544 -27.55 30.53 0.85
CA THR A 544 -26.17 30.96 1.14
C THR A 544 -25.14 30.05 0.46
N ALA A 545 -25.36 28.72 0.45
CA ALA A 545 -24.50 27.77 -0.26
C ALA A 545 -24.50 28.03 -1.78
N LEU A 546 -25.67 28.25 -2.40
CA LEU A 546 -25.76 28.54 -3.84
C LEU A 546 -25.06 29.85 -4.23
N LEU A 547 -25.13 30.89 -3.38
CA LEU A 547 -24.41 32.15 -3.59
C LEU A 547 -22.88 31.97 -3.58
N GLN A 548 -22.35 31.28 -2.56
CA GLN A 548 -20.91 31.15 -2.34
C GLN A 548 -20.21 30.24 -3.35
N TYR A 549 -20.92 29.23 -3.86
CA TYR A 549 -20.38 28.24 -4.79
C TYR A 549 -20.91 28.40 -6.22
N LYS A 550 -21.44 29.60 -6.54
CA LYS A 550 -21.72 30.04 -7.91
C LYS A 550 -20.53 29.70 -8.81
N PRO A 551 -20.70 28.97 -9.94
CA PRO A 551 -19.63 28.81 -10.89
C PRO A 551 -19.18 30.19 -11.36
N LEU A 552 -17.88 30.47 -11.24
CA LEU A 552 -17.30 31.67 -11.83
C LEU A 552 -17.56 31.57 -13.33
N ALA A 553 -18.37 32.49 -13.86
CA ALA A 553 -18.37 32.73 -15.28
C ALA A 553 -16.93 33.12 -15.65
N GLU A 554 -16.32 32.39 -16.58
CA GLU A 554 -15.09 32.84 -17.21
C GLU A 554 -15.40 34.15 -17.93
N HIS A 555 -14.99 35.27 -17.32
CA HIS A 555 -14.83 36.52 -18.04
C HIS A 555 -13.57 36.39 -18.90
N ASP A 556 -13.72 36.79 -20.17
CA ASP A 556 -12.74 36.74 -21.26
C ASP A 556 -11.27 37.07 -20.90
#